data_AF-A0A4U1L5S1-F1
#
_entry.id   AF-A0A4U1L5S1-F1
#
_cell.length_a   1.000
_cell.length_b   1.000
_cell.length_c   1.000
_cell.angle_alpha   90.00
_cell.angle_beta   90.00
_cell.angle_gamma   90.00
#
_symmetry.space_group_name_H-M   'P 1'
#
loop_
_entity.id
_entity.type
_entity.pdbx_description
1 polymer ?
#
loop_
_entity_poly.entity_id
_entity_poly.type
_entity_poly.pdbx_seq_one_letter_code
_entity_poly.pdbx_strand_id
1 'polypeptide(L)'
;MMRGPDAMALLQRALQGSADAAGLILAIGEATSIDWASATFTGARHLLRVTLPDEPASHAWLAGLADAELFMPGHLLADCAVVAVEHAAGTLAARIEALSVEER
;
A
#
# COMPACT_ATOMS: atom_id res chain seq x y z
N MET A 1 10.29 11.87 22.10
CA MET A 1 10.41 11.17 20.80
C MET A 1 9.31 11.71 19.91
N MET A 2 9.62 12.68 19.05
CA MET A 2 8.66 13.19 18.07
C MET A 2 8.42 12.06 17.07
N ARG A 3 7.24 11.44 17.12
CA ARG A 3 6.84 10.49 16.09
C ARG A 3 6.69 11.30 14.81
N GLY A 4 7.49 10.98 13.79
CA GLY A 4 7.22 11.43 12.43
C GLY A 4 5.80 11.03 12.00
N PRO A 5 5.33 11.51 10.84
CA PRO A 5 4.06 11.05 10.28
C PRO A 5 4.02 9.51 10.26
N ASP A 6 2.90 8.93 10.66
CA ASP A 6 2.70 7.48 10.69
C ASP A 6 2.90 6.89 9.29
N ALA A 7 3.89 6.02 9.12
CA ALA A 7 4.24 5.41 7.84
C ALA A 7 3.05 4.67 7.19
N MET A 8 2.16 4.09 8.01
CA MET A 8 0.92 3.50 7.50
C MET A 8 0.01 4.55 6.89
N ALA A 9 -0.17 5.70 7.55
CA ALA A 9 -0.99 6.79 7.03
C ALA A 9 -0.42 7.37 5.73
N LEU A 10 0.92 7.43 5.60
CA LEU A 10 1.56 7.84 4.35
C LEU A 10 1.30 6.83 3.23
N LEU A 11 1.46 5.53 3.51
CA LEU A 11 1.19 4.48 2.53
C LEU A 11 -0.26 4.50 2.05
N GLN A 12 -1.23 4.61 2.97
CA GLN A 12 -2.66 4.71 2.64
C GLN A 12 -2.94 5.90 1.72
N ARG A 13 -2.34 7.06 2.01
CA ARG A 13 -2.49 8.26 1.17
C ARG A 13 -1.86 8.09 -0.21
N ALA A 14 -0.70 7.44 -0.28
CA ALA A 14 -0.03 7.20 -1.56
C ALA A 14 -0.82 6.21 -2.43
N LEU A 15 -1.36 5.15 -1.84
CA LEU A 15 -2.25 4.21 -2.52
C LEU A 15 -3.53 4.87 -3.01
N GLN A 16 -4.16 5.70 -2.18
CA GLN A 16 -5.34 6.45 -2.59
C GLN A 16 -5.02 7.39 -3.75
N GLY A 17 -3.93 8.16 -3.68
CA GLY A 17 -3.51 9.05 -4.76
C GLY A 17 -3.19 8.32 -6.06
N SER A 18 -2.57 7.13 -5.97
CA SER A 18 -2.30 6.26 -7.13
C SER A 18 -3.60 5.76 -7.78
N ALA A 19 -4.57 5.30 -6.97
CA ALA A 19 -5.87 4.86 -7.46
C ALA A 19 -6.67 6.01 -8.08
N ASP A 20 -6.69 7.18 -7.42
CA ASP A 20 -7.36 8.38 -7.91
C ASP A 20 -6.78 8.82 -9.26
N ALA A 21 -5.45 8.77 -9.42
CA ALA A 21 -4.77 9.07 -10.69
C ALA A 21 -5.12 8.08 -11.81
N ALA A 22 -5.45 6.83 -11.45
CA ALA A 22 -5.96 5.82 -12.37
C ALA A 22 -7.49 5.91 -12.61
N GLY A 23 -8.18 6.85 -11.94
CA GLY A 23 -9.63 7.00 -12.02
C GLY A 23 -10.42 5.91 -11.27
N LEU A 24 -9.78 5.24 -10.33
CA LEU A 24 -10.35 4.11 -9.58
C LEU A 24 -10.90 4.56 -8.24
N ILE A 25 -12.00 3.92 -7.81
CA ILE A 25 -12.54 4.08 -6.45
C ILE A 25 -11.92 2.99 -5.56
N LEU A 26 -10.87 3.35 -4.83
CA LEU A 26 -10.23 2.50 -3.84
C LEU A 26 -10.86 2.70 -2.46
N ALA A 27 -11.24 1.61 -1.79
CA ALA A 27 -11.57 1.62 -0.38
C ALA A 27 -10.56 0.78 0.41
N ILE A 28 -9.91 1.42 1.39
CA ILE A 28 -8.94 0.78 2.28
C ILE A 28 -9.68 0.31 3.54
N GLY A 29 -9.54 -0.98 3.86
CA GLY A 29 -10.15 -1.62 5.03
C GLY A 29 -9.15 -1.77 6.18
N GLU A 30 -9.11 -2.98 6.75
CA GLU A 30 -8.17 -3.33 7.82
C GLU A 30 -6.72 -3.05 7.39
N ALA A 31 -5.99 -2.37 8.25
CA ALA A 31 -4.58 -2.05 8.06
C ALA A 31 -3.84 -2.19 9.39
N THR A 32 -2.71 -2.89 9.37
CA THR A 32 -1.84 -3.08 10.53
C THR A 32 -0.40 -2.84 10.13
N SER A 33 0.38 -2.34 11.06
CA SER A 33 1.80 -2.07 10.87
C SER A 33 2.59 -2.56 12.06
N ILE A 34 3.77 -3.12 11.79
CA ILE A 34 4.72 -3.52 12.82
C ILE A 34 6.08 -2.91 12.50
N ASP A 35 6.78 -2.46 13.54
CA ASP A 35 8.14 -1.96 13.41
C ASP A 35 9.04 -3.06 12.81
N TRP A 36 9.91 -2.64 11.90
CA TRP A 36 10.88 -3.52 11.25
C TRP A 36 12.24 -2.82 11.16
N ALA A 37 13.31 -3.60 11.35
CA ALA A 37 14.65 -3.10 11.16
C ALA A 37 15.56 -4.19 10.59
N SER A 38 16.57 -3.76 9.85
CA SER A 38 17.72 -4.55 9.40
C SER A 38 19.01 -3.93 9.93
N ALA A 39 20.17 -4.47 9.53
CA ALA A 39 21.47 -3.92 9.92
C ALA A 39 21.69 -2.47 9.47
N THR A 40 21.05 -2.04 8.38
CA THR A 40 21.28 -0.74 7.74
C THR A 40 20.04 0.15 7.64
N PHE A 41 18.84 -0.40 7.86
CA PHE A 41 17.59 0.31 7.69
C PHE A 41 16.63 0.10 8.86
N THR A 42 15.88 1.15 9.19
CA THR A 42 14.73 1.14 10.11
C THR A 42 13.47 1.46 9.32
N GLY A 43 12.33 0.95 9.76
CA GLY A 43 11.10 1.09 9.02
C GLY A 43 9.95 0.28 9.61
N ALA A 44 9.03 -0.16 8.75
CA ALA A 44 7.85 -0.89 9.17
C ALA A 44 7.36 -1.84 8.07
N ARG A 45 6.80 -2.99 8.49
CA ARG A 45 6.03 -3.88 7.61
C ARG A 45 4.56 -3.61 7.78
N HIS A 46 3.88 -3.45 6.66
CA HIS A 46 2.47 -3.09 6.57
C HIS A 46 1.69 -4.23 5.97
N LEU A 47 0.53 -4.51 6.55
CA LEU A 47 -0.48 -5.41 5.99
C LEU A 47 -1.76 -4.60 5.86
N LEU A 48 -2.35 -4.57 4.67
CA LEU A 48 -3.60 -3.87 4.46
C LEU A 48 -4.51 -4.60 3.47
N ARG A 49 -5.82 -4.45 3.66
CA ARG A 49 -6.84 -4.90 2.73
C ARG A 49 -7.38 -3.71 1.95
N VAL A 50 -7.50 -3.87 0.64
CA VAL A 50 -8.16 -2.91 -0.24
C VAL A 50 -9.30 -3.56 -1.00
N THR A 51 -10.26 -2.74 -1.41
CA THR A 51 -11.39 -3.15 -2.24
C THR A 51 -11.58 -2.16 -3.38
N LEU A 52 -11.87 -2.68 -4.56
CA LEU A 52 -12.13 -1.93 -5.80
C LEU A 52 -13.32 -2.57 -6.52
N PRO A 53 -13.96 -1.88 -7.48
CA PRO A 53 -14.83 -2.53 -8.46
C PRO A 53 -14.10 -3.64 -9.22
N ASP A 54 -14.78 -4.76 -9.45
CA ASP A 54 -14.24 -5.91 -10.20
C ASP A 54 -14.29 -5.63 -11.72
N GLU A 55 -13.31 -4.87 -12.20
CA GLU A 55 -13.22 -4.42 -13.60
C GLU A 55 -11.77 -4.46 -14.12
N PRO A 56 -11.55 -4.45 -15.45
CA PRO A 56 -10.21 -4.60 -16.03
C PRO A 56 -9.19 -3.57 -15.54
N ALA A 57 -9.61 -2.32 -15.29
CA ALA A 57 -8.74 -1.26 -14.81
C ALA A 57 -8.22 -1.55 -13.39
N SER A 58 -9.07 -2.05 -12.49
CA SER A 58 -8.68 -2.46 -11.13
C SER A 58 -7.65 -3.59 -11.14
N HIS A 59 -7.82 -4.57 -12.04
CA HIS A 59 -6.84 -5.66 -12.19
C HIS A 59 -5.50 -5.16 -12.70
N ALA A 60 -5.51 -4.28 -13.71
CA ALA A 60 -4.29 -3.69 -14.25
C ALA A 60 -3.55 -2.86 -13.19
N TRP A 61 -4.30 -2.10 -12.38
CA TRP A 61 -3.73 -1.31 -11.28
C TRP A 61 -3.11 -2.21 -10.20
N LEU A 62 -3.80 -3.27 -9.75
CA LEU A 62 -3.23 -4.22 -8.79
C LEU A 62 -1.98 -4.92 -9.33
N ALA A 63 -1.97 -5.30 -10.62
CA ALA A 63 -0.83 -5.94 -11.25
C ALA A 63 0.40 -5.03 -11.35
N GLY A 64 0.18 -3.71 -11.51
CA GLY A 64 1.26 -2.71 -11.56
C GLY A 64 1.74 -2.23 -10.20
N LEU A 65 1.09 -2.63 -9.09
CA LEU A 65 1.37 -2.07 -7.77
C LEU A 65 2.77 -2.40 -7.25
N ALA A 66 3.32 -3.56 -7.60
CA ALA A 66 4.66 -3.96 -7.17
C ALA A 66 5.78 -3.08 -7.75
N ASP A 67 5.55 -2.52 -8.93
CA ASP A 67 6.49 -1.63 -9.63
C ASP A 67 6.11 -0.15 -9.47
N ALA A 68 5.07 0.16 -8.70
CA ALA A 68 4.56 1.52 -8.58
C ALA A 68 5.45 2.38 -7.68
N GLU A 69 5.84 3.54 -8.19
CA GLU A 69 6.52 4.57 -7.39
C GLU A 69 5.49 5.33 -6.53
N LEU A 70 5.44 4.98 -5.24
CA LEU A 70 4.56 5.64 -4.28
C LEU A 70 5.35 6.67 -3.45
N PHE A 71 4.95 7.93 -3.54
CA PHE A 71 5.59 9.01 -2.79
C PHE A 71 5.15 8.99 -1.32
N MET A 72 6.11 8.77 -0.41
CA MET A 72 5.91 8.76 1.04
C MET A 72 6.93 9.70 1.71
N PRO A 73 6.61 10.96 2.04
CA PRO A 73 7.59 11.90 2.58
C PRO A 73 8.39 11.36 3.78
N GLY A 74 9.73 11.32 3.66
CA GLY A 74 10.63 10.83 4.71
C GLY A 74 10.68 9.30 4.82
N HIS A 75 10.07 8.59 3.88
CA HIS A 75 10.05 7.14 3.82
C HIS A 75 10.17 6.66 2.36
N LEU A 76 10.79 5.51 2.19
CA LEU A 76 10.83 4.82 0.90
C LEU A 76 10.03 3.53 0.99
N LEU A 77 9.17 3.27 0.01
CA LEU A 77 8.57 1.95 -0.18
C LEU A 77 9.64 1.02 -0.76
N ALA A 78 10.20 0.16 0.09
CA ALA A 78 11.27 -0.77 -0.26
C ALA A 78 10.74 -2.04 -0.94
N ASP A 79 9.52 -2.46 -0.60
CA ASP A 79 8.85 -3.61 -1.20
C ASP A 79 7.33 -3.43 -1.12
N CYS A 80 6.61 -3.94 -2.11
CA CYS A 80 5.16 -3.95 -2.15
C CYS A 80 4.66 -5.12 -2.98
N ALA A 81 3.78 -5.93 -2.42
CA ALA A 81 3.25 -7.11 -3.07
C ALA A 81 1.76 -7.29 -2.80
N VAL A 82 1.01 -7.64 -3.85
CA VAL A 82 -0.35 -8.15 -3.70
C VAL A 82 -0.26 -9.65 -3.41
N VAL A 83 -0.58 -10.05 -2.19
CA VAL A 83 -0.39 -11.44 -1.70
C VAL A 83 -1.66 -12.29 -1.74
N ALA A 84 -2.83 -11.66 -1.87
CA ALA A 84 -4.08 -12.37 -2.08
C ALA A 84 -5.05 -11.47 -2.86
N VAL A 85 -5.85 -12.11 -3.71
CA VAL A 85 -6.93 -11.47 -4.45
C VAL A 85 -8.17 -12.37 -4.34
N GLU A 86 -9.30 -11.76 -3.99
CA GLU A 86 -10.59 -12.41 -3.78
C GLU A 86 -11.64 -11.66 -4.60
N HIS A 87 -12.45 -12.39 -5.38
CA HIS A 87 -13.51 -11.79 -6.21
C HIS A 87 -14.87 -12.16 -5.60
N ALA A 88 -15.71 -11.16 -5.32
CA ALA A 88 -17.04 -11.40 -4.78
C ALA A 88 -18.03 -10.31 -5.19
N ALA A 89 -19.15 -10.70 -5.79
CA ALA A 89 -20.30 -9.83 -6.08
C ALA A 89 -19.93 -8.51 -6.79
N GLY A 90 -19.03 -8.56 -7.78
CA GLY A 90 -18.58 -7.37 -8.53
C GLY A 90 -17.59 -6.49 -7.77
N THR A 91 -17.03 -6.98 -6.67
CA THR A 91 -15.96 -6.34 -5.90
C THR A 91 -14.69 -7.20 -5.96
N LEU A 92 -13.57 -6.51 -6.19
CA LEU A 92 -12.22 -7.04 -6.17
C LEU A 92 -11.57 -6.67 -4.83
N ALA A 93 -11.37 -7.65 -3.96
CA ALA A 93 -10.67 -7.46 -2.68
C ALA A 93 -9.24 -7.97 -2.78
N ALA A 94 -8.27 -7.17 -2.35
CA ALA A 94 -6.86 -7.55 -2.36
C ALA A 94 -6.22 -7.35 -0.99
N ARG A 95 -5.29 -8.24 -0.64
CA ARG A 95 -4.38 -8.07 0.50
C ARG A 95 -3.02 -7.65 -0.02
N ILE A 96 -2.50 -6.56 0.52
CA ILE A 96 -1.20 -5.99 0.16
C ILE A 96 -0.28 -6.13 1.38
N GLU A 97 0.93 -6.60 1.14
CA GLU A 97 2.05 -6.48 2.06
C GLU A 97 3.01 -5.43 1.52
N ALA A 98 3.49 -4.55 2.39
CA ALA A 98 4.44 -3.52 2.03
C ALA A 98 5.53 -3.38 3.09
N LEU A 99 6.73 -3.03 2.66
CA LEU A 99 7.85 -2.69 3.52
C LEU A 99 8.25 -1.23 3.23
N SER A 100 8.17 -0.38 4.25
CA SER A 100 8.71 0.97 4.17
C SER A 100 9.98 1.09 5.00
N VAL A 101 10.94 1.87 4.54
CA VAL A 101 12.12 2.28 5.32
C VAL A 101 12.14 3.79 5.52
N GLU A 102 12.73 4.26 6.60
CA GLU A 102 12.92 5.69 6.88
C GLU A 102 14.04 6.26 5.99
N GLU A 103 13.79 7.41 5.36
CA GLU A 103 14.82 8.19 4.67
C GLU A 103 15.59 9.04 5.70
N ARG A 104 16.92 8.98 5.64
CA ARG A 104 17.82 9.68 6.58
C ARG A 104 18.19 11.07 6.12
#